data_AF-A0A938F1Z4-F1
#
_entry.id   AF-A0A938F1Z4-F1
#
_cell.length_a   1.000
_cell.length_b   1.000
_cell.length_c   1.000
_cell.angle_alpha   90.00
_cell.angle_beta   90.00
_cell.angle_gamma   90.00
#
_symmetry.space_group_name_H-M   'P 1'
#
loop_
_entity.id
_entity.type
_entity.pdbx_description
1 polymer ?
#
loop_
_entity_poly.entity_id
_entity_poly.type
_entity_poly.pdbx_seq_one_letter_code
_entity_poly.pdbx_strand_id
1 'polypeptide(L)'
;MKVSQKNYKFLFSSTTFRLNLRDTCTFFISYRVLLFKLLLIVPLILILTMFFILFNTGCSILASKGLNIYDKYVDDINTQDKKTEDMQNPENAIDTGQITEESREQIPEETESAVLEEETGIVSDEEITINIYYADSIGEYLIGEARTLSGSGKYVDAIFEMMKDPIDSSLNKLIPETTRINGVKVAEGIAKVDLSQEFIDDRFISDVIDMLLVYSIVNTLTEFKEINSVEFFINGEKLNSLGQFDLEEPLFRRSDLIKG
;
A
#
# COMPACT_ATOMS: atom_id res chain seq x y z
N MET A 1 -10.58 78.34 83.04
CA MET A 1 -10.99 77.38 81.98
C MET A 1 -11.58 76.12 82.61
N LYS A 2 -12.49 75.42 81.93
CA LYS A 2 -13.20 74.25 82.49
C LYS A 2 -13.52 73.25 81.37
N VAL A 3 -12.81 72.11 81.33
CA VAL A 3 -13.10 70.91 80.50
C VAL A 3 -12.63 69.72 81.37
N SER A 4 -13.39 68.70 81.78
CA SER A 4 -14.61 68.02 81.28
C SER A 4 -14.34 66.74 80.44
N GLN A 5 -13.88 65.70 81.15
CA GLN A 5 -14.30 64.30 81.02
C GLN A 5 -14.36 63.63 79.63
N LYS A 6 -13.57 62.55 79.46
CA LYS A 6 -14.12 61.22 79.05
C LYS A 6 -13.12 60.08 79.28
N ASN A 7 -13.67 58.90 79.62
CA ASN A 7 -12.92 57.65 79.78
C ASN A 7 -12.61 57.00 78.42
N TYR A 8 -11.40 56.49 78.24
CA TYR A 8 -11.05 55.65 77.09
C TYR A 8 -11.41 54.19 77.37
N LYS A 9 -12.32 53.63 76.58
CA LYS A 9 -12.79 52.25 76.71
C LYS A 9 -11.92 51.33 75.84
N PHE A 10 -11.11 50.49 76.46
CA PHE A 10 -10.34 49.46 75.75
C PHE A 10 -11.29 48.51 74.98
N LEU A 11 -10.97 48.27 73.71
CA LEU A 11 -11.55 47.22 72.88
C LEU A 11 -10.42 46.44 72.21
N PHE A 12 -9.96 45.38 72.88
CA PHE A 12 -9.14 44.37 72.23
C PHE A 12 -10.01 43.58 71.25
N SER A 13 -9.82 43.77 69.94
CA SER A 13 -10.38 42.88 68.92
C SER A 13 -9.58 41.58 68.89
N SER A 14 -9.81 40.70 69.85
CA SER A 14 -9.16 39.39 69.94
C SER A 14 -9.74 38.42 68.90
N THR A 15 -9.38 38.64 67.63
CA THR A 15 -9.64 37.69 66.54
C THR A 15 -8.78 36.45 66.74
N THR A 16 -9.24 35.55 67.62
CA THR A 16 -8.58 34.27 67.90
C THR A 16 -8.56 33.44 66.62
N PHE A 17 -7.36 33.29 66.04
CA PHE A 17 -7.12 32.45 64.88
C PHE A 17 -7.27 30.98 65.29
N ARG A 18 -8.52 30.49 65.34
CA ARG A 18 -8.84 29.09 65.61
C ARG A 18 -8.40 28.25 64.41
N LEU A 19 -7.20 27.68 64.49
CA LEU A 19 -6.79 26.57 63.64
C LEU A 19 -7.82 25.44 63.79
N ASN A 20 -8.60 25.25 62.74
CA ASN A 20 -9.78 24.41 62.74
C ASN A 20 -9.36 22.98 62.36
N LEU A 21 -9.33 22.05 63.32
CA LEU A 21 -8.89 20.66 63.12
C LEU A 21 -9.76 19.85 62.13
N ARG A 22 -10.78 20.46 61.53
CA ARG A 22 -11.61 19.87 60.47
C ARG A 22 -10.92 19.91 59.11
N ASP A 23 -10.16 20.98 58.83
CA ASP A 23 -9.65 21.29 57.50
C ASP A 23 -8.32 20.58 57.19
N THR A 24 -7.62 20.09 58.22
CA THR A 24 -6.47 19.19 58.05
C THR A 24 -6.91 17.83 57.52
N CYS A 25 -8.08 17.31 57.92
CA CYS A 25 -8.52 15.98 57.52
C CYS A 25 -8.84 15.92 56.01
N THR A 26 -9.53 16.93 55.49
CA THR A 26 -9.77 17.10 54.03
C THR A 26 -8.46 17.31 53.27
N PHE A 27 -7.52 18.11 53.80
CA PHE A 27 -6.21 18.30 53.18
C PHE A 27 -5.40 17.00 53.11
N PHE A 28 -5.35 16.20 54.18
CA PHE A 28 -4.65 14.91 54.20
C PHE A 28 -5.31 13.85 53.29
N ILE A 29 -6.64 13.84 53.19
CA ILE A 29 -7.36 12.97 52.24
C ILE A 29 -7.03 13.40 50.81
N SER A 30 -7.13 14.68 50.49
CA SER A 30 -6.83 15.20 49.14
C SER A 30 -5.36 14.98 48.77
N TYR A 31 -4.43 15.16 49.72
CA TYR A 31 -3.02 14.86 49.51
C TYR A 31 -2.76 13.37 49.31
N ARG A 32 -3.44 12.47 50.06
CA ARG A 32 -3.33 11.02 49.83
C ARG A 32 -3.91 10.59 48.48
N VAL A 33 -5.03 11.16 48.05
CA VAL A 33 -5.59 10.91 46.71
C VAL A 33 -4.67 11.44 45.61
N LEU A 34 -4.10 12.63 45.78
CA LEU A 34 -3.13 13.22 44.84
C LEU A 34 -1.84 12.40 44.77
N LEU A 35 -1.28 12.00 45.92
CA LEU A 35 -0.08 11.16 46.02
C LEU A 35 -0.31 9.76 45.44
N PHE A 36 -1.49 9.17 45.65
CA PHE A 36 -1.85 7.87 45.06
C PHE A 36 -2.02 7.97 43.53
N LYS A 37 -2.66 9.04 43.03
CA LYS A 37 -2.69 9.33 41.59
C LYS A 37 -1.29 9.51 41.02
N LEU A 38 -0.42 10.26 41.69
CA LEU A 38 0.98 10.46 41.27
C LEU A 38 1.76 9.13 41.26
N LEU A 39 1.57 8.27 42.28
CA LEU A 39 2.17 6.94 42.38
C LEU A 39 1.74 5.98 41.24
N LEU A 40 0.53 6.15 40.69
CA LEU A 40 0.04 5.34 39.55
C LEU A 40 0.37 5.97 38.18
N ILE A 41 0.40 7.30 38.09
CA ILE A 41 0.65 8.01 36.83
C ILE A 41 2.15 7.99 36.47
N VAL A 42 3.06 8.13 37.44
CA VAL A 42 4.52 8.08 37.19
C VAL A 42 4.98 6.77 36.53
N PRO A 43 4.64 5.56 37.03
CA PRO A 43 5.03 4.32 36.36
C PRO A 43 4.34 4.15 35.00
N LEU A 44 3.10 4.61 34.82
CA LEU A 44 2.42 4.58 33.52
C LEU A 44 3.15 5.46 32.49
N ILE A 45 3.58 6.66 32.87
CA ILE A 45 4.39 7.54 32.03
C ILE A 45 5.76 6.91 31.75
N LEU A 46 6.42 6.31 32.73
CA LEU A 46 7.70 5.62 32.51
C LEU A 46 7.57 4.42 31.57
N ILE A 47 6.49 3.64 31.65
CA ILE A 47 6.20 2.55 30.71
C ILE A 47 5.94 3.11 29.32
N LEU A 48 5.14 4.17 29.18
CA LEU A 48 4.86 4.81 27.89
C LEU A 48 6.12 5.43 27.26
N THR A 49 6.99 6.09 28.03
CA THR A 49 8.25 6.63 27.49
C THR A 49 9.25 5.54 27.16
N MET A 50 9.31 4.46 27.94
CA MET A 50 10.17 3.31 27.64
C MET A 50 9.70 2.56 26.38
N PHE A 51 8.39 2.41 26.19
CA PHE A 51 7.78 1.93 24.95
C PHE A 51 8.08 2.87 23.77
N PHE A 52 7.90 4.19 23.95
CA PHE A 52 8.23 5.17 22.91
C PHE A 52 9.72 5.16 22.54
N ILE A 53 10.62 4.95 23.50
CA ILE A 53 12.07 4.77 23.26
C ILE A 53 12.34 3.48 22.47
N LEU A 54 11.69 2.35 22.81
CA LEU A 54 11.83 1.10 22.04
C LEU A 54 11.39 1.28 20.57
N PHE A 55 10.31 2.01 20.32
CA PHE A 55 9.79 2.24 18.97
C PHE A 55 10.60 3.28 18.18
N ASN A 56 11.02 4.39 18.80
CA ASN A 56 11.76 5.47 18.11
C ASN A 56 13.26 5.14 17.93
N THR A 57 13.87 4.40 18.85
CA THR A 57 15.26 3.94 18.70
C THR A 57 15.36 2.66 17.84
N GLY A 58 14.22 2.14 17.35
CA GLY A 58 14.14 0.93 16.53
C GLY A 58 14.52 1.10 15.05
N CYS A 59 14.98 2.28 14.62
CA CYS A 59 15.21 2.58 13.20
C CYS A 59 16.67 3.01 12.88
N SER A 60 17.62 2.09 13.02
CA SER A 60 19.00 2.28 12.54
C SER A 60 19.67 1.00 12.00
N ILE A 61 18.93 -0.09 11.84
CA ILE A 61 19.44 -1.41 11.38
C ILE A 61 18.67 -1.96 10.16
N LEU A 62 17.51 -1.38 9.81
CA LEU A 62 16.66 -1.85 8.69
C LEU A 62 16.83 -1.05 7.37
N ALA A 63 17.58 0.05 7.38
CA ALA A 63 17.76 0.96 6.23
C ALA A 63 18.66 0.42 5.09
N SER A 64 18.82 -0.91 4.96
CA SER A 64 19.67 -1.55 3.94
C SER A 64 19.05 -2.77 3.25
N LYS A 65 17.78 -3.11 3.52
CA LYS A 65 17.08 -4.24 2.88
C LYS A 65 15.95 -3.85 1.93
N GLY A 66 15.45 -2.61 1.99
CA GLY A 66 14.33 -2.16 1.16
C GLY A 66 14.65 -1.97 -0.34
N LEU A 67 15.92 -1.78 -0.71
CA LEU A 67 16.31 -1.46 -2.09
C LEU A 67 16.66 -2.69 -2.96
N ASN A 68 16.67 -3.91 -2.39
CA ASN A 68 17.19 -5.12 -3.05
C ASN A 68 16.06 -6.12 -3.43
N ILE A 69 14.83 -5.62 -3.56
CA ILE A 69 13.67 -6.40 -4.03
C ILE A 69 13.35 -6.08 -5.50
N TYR A 70 13.60 -4.84 -5.93
CA TYR A 70 13.34 -4.41 -7.31
C TYR A 70 14.28 -5.11 -8.31
N ASP A 71 15.60 -5.09 -8.06
CA ASP A 71 16.59 -5.80 -8.88
C ASP A 71 16.24 -7.29 -9.03
N LYS A 72 15.84 -7.95 -7.93
CA LYS A 72 15.50 -9.39 -7.94
C LYS A 72 14.27 -9.69 -8.81
N TYR A 73 13.29 -8.78 -8.88
CA TYR A 73 12.10 -8.94 -9.70
C TYR A 73 12.41 -8.99 -11.20
N VAL A 74 13.49 -8.34 -11.64
CA VAL A 74 13.91 -8.27 -13.06
C VAL A 74 14.69 -9.51 -13.51
N ASP A 75 15.41 -10.20 -12.63
CA ASP A 75 16.13 -11.44 -12.97
C ASP A 75 15.17 -12.65 -13.12
N ASP A 76 14.19 -12.78 -12.22
CA ASP A 76 13.30 -13.96 -12.18
C ASP A 76 12.42 -14.10 -13.44
N ILE A 77 12.11 -13.00 -14.14
CA ILE A 77 11.32 -12.99 -15.40
C ILE A 77 12.10 -13.44 -16.65
N ASN A 78 13.43 -13.34 -16.66
CA ASN A 78 14.26 -13.63 -17.86
C ASN A 78 14.69 -15.11 -17.98
N THR A 79 14.24 -16.00 -17.08
CA THR A 79 14.84 -17.34 -16.90
C THR A 79 13.85 -18.52 -17.12
N GLN A 80 12.71 -18.30 -17.79
CA GLN A 80 11.73 -19.37 -18.08
C GLN A 80 11.91 -20.05 -19.47
N ASP A 81 12.39 -19.35 -20.49
CA ASP A 81 12.43 -19.84 -21.89
C ASP A 81 13.61 -20.78 -22.24
N LYS A 82 13.97 -21.72 -21.35
CA LYS A 82 14.83 -22.85 -21.76
C LYS A 82 14.76 -24.11 -20.88
N LYS A 83 13.72 -24.94 -21.04
CA LYS A 83 13.79 -26.41 -20.82
C LYS A 83 12.52 -27.18 -21.21
N THR A 84 12.48 -27.73 -22.43
CA THR A 84 11.87 -29.05 -22.67
C THR A 84 12.45 -29.66 -23.95
N GLU A 85 13.22 -30.75 -23.81
CA GLU A 85 13.32 -31.87 -24.77
C GLU A 85 14.39 -32.84 -24.28
N ASP A 86 13.99 -34.04 -23.83
CA ASP A 86 14.86 -35.22 -23.88
C ASP A 86 14.05 -36.53 -23.77
N MET A 87 14.34 -37.43 -24.71
CA MET A 87 14.03 -38.88 -24.77
C MET A 87 12.85 -39.44 -25.61
N GLN A 88 13.24 -39.95 -26.80
CA GLN A 88 13.03 -41.33 -27.30
C GLN A 88 11.66 -41.75 -27.93
N ASN A 89 11.64 -41.80 -29.28
CA ASN A 89 11.60 -43.01 -30.16
C ASN A 89 10.54 -44.13 -29.87
N PRO A 90 9.90 -44.84 -30.85
CA PRO A 90 10.35 -45.04 -32.25
C PRO A 90 9.26 -45.11 -33.38
N GLU A 91 9.72 -45.51 -34.57
CA GLU A 91 9.03 -46.24 -35.66
C GLU A 91 7.99 -45.56 -36.59
N ASN A 92 8.44 -45.30 -37.83
CA ASN A 92 7.88 -45.95 -39.03
C ASN A 92 8.91 -45.96 -40.18
N ALA A 93 8.73 -46.81 -41.19
CA ALA A 93 9.72 -47.05 -42.27
C ALA A 93 9.09 -47.37 -43.64
N ILE A 94 9.94 -47.45 -44.69
CA ILE A 94 9.67 -47.81 -46.11
C ILE A 94 8.71 -46.84 -46.87
N ASP A 95 8.81 -46.49 -48.16
CA ASP A 95 9.70 -46.81 -49.33
C ASP A 95 9.66 -45.56 -50.30
N THR A 96 10.27 -45.38 -51.49
CA THR A 96 11.03 -46.20 -52.48
C THR A 96 12.01 -45.31 -53.29
N GLY A 97 13.20 -45.83 -53.68
CA GLY A 97 14.06 -45.31 -54.77
C GLY A 97 15.02 -44.15 -54.39
N GLN A 98 16.34 -44.11 -54.62
CA GLN A 98 17.29 -44.69 -55.62
C GLN A 98 17.60 -43.77 -56.84
N ILE A 99 18.88 -43.79 -57.25
CA ILE A 99 19.57 -43.06 -58.36
C ILE A 99 20.14 -41.70 -57.91
N THR A 100 21.44 -41.47 -57.58
CA THR A 100 22.79 -41.82 -58.11
C THR A 100 23.33 -40.92 -59.25
N GLU A 101 24.58 -40.47 -59.08
CA GLU A 101 25.50 -39.88 -60.09
C GLU A 101 25.19 -38.42 -60.55
N GLU A 102 26.15 -37.52 -60.86
CA GLU A 102 27.62 -37.48 -60.69
C GLU A 102 28.14 -36.00 -60.74
N SER A 103 29.46 -35.82 -60.57
CA SER A 103 30.30 -34.76 -61.18
C SER A 103 30.17 -33.26 -60.79
N ARG A 104 31.29 -32.73 -60.24
CA ARG A 104 31.99 -31.42 -60.47
C ARG A 104 31.16 -30.13 -60.71
N GLU A 105 31.51 -28.97 -60.12
CA GLU A 105 32.82 -28.29 -60.25
C GLU A 105 33.22 -27.48 -58.98
N GLN A 106 34.18 -26.55 -59.04
CA GLN A 106 34.92 -26.03 -57.87
C GLN A 106 35.43 -24.58 -58.05
N ILE A 107 35.61 -23.83 -56.94
CA ILE A 107 36.31 -22.51 -56.82
C ILE A 107 35.49 -21.28 -57.34
N PRO A 108 35.57 -20.05 -56.76
CA PRO A 108 36.27 -19.58 -55.55
C PRO A 108 35.38 -18.98 -54.43
N GLU A 109 36.06 -18.77 -53.31
CA GLU A 109 35.81 -17.90 -52.16
C GLU A 109 35.89 -16.39 -52.51
N GLU A 110 34.95 -15.55 -52.02
CA GLU A 110 35.23 -14.31 -51.24
C GLU A 110 33.95 -13.58 -50.76
N THR A 111 34.10 -12.85 -49.64
CA THR A 111 33.27 -11.76 -49.05
C THR A 111 31.79 -11.57 -49.41
N GLU A 112 30.92 -11.47 -48.39
CA GLU A 112 30.43 -10.16 -47.87
C GLU A 112 29.85 -10.31 -46.45
N SER A 113 30.02 -9.30 -45.58
CA SER A 113 29.65 -9.36 -44.15
C SER A 113 28.35 -8.60 -43.86
N ALA A 114 27.22 -9.30 -43.94
CA ALA A 114 25.95 -8.79 -43.44
C ALA A 114 25.86 -8.94 -41.91
N VAL A 115 26.22 -7.87 -41.19
CA VAL A 115 25.89 -7.74 -39.76
C VAL A 115 24.37 -7.58 -39.66
N LEU A 116 23.70 -8.49 -38.95
CA LEU A 116 22.34 -8.25 -38.49
C LEU A 116 22.44 -7.33 -37.27
N GLU A 117 22.04 -6.07 -37.46
CA GLU A 117 21.91 -5.13 -36.35
C GLU A 117 20.73 -5.58 -35.47
N GLU A 118 21.01 -5.89 -34.20
CA GLU A 118 19.95 -6.07 -33.21
C GLU A 118 19.30 -4.71 -32.96
N GLU A 119 18.12 -4.50 -33.55
CA GLU A 119 17.15 -3.46 -33.19
C GLU A 119 16.78 -3.63 -31.70
N THR A 120 17.65 -3.09 -30.85
CA THR A 120 17.51 -3.05 -29.40
C THR A 120 16.42 -2.02 -29.08
N GLY A 121 15.18 -2.50 -29.17
CA GLY A 121 13.97 -1.69 -29.11
C GLY A 121 14.03 -0.67 -27.97
N ILE A 122 13.97 0.60 -28.34
CA ILE A 122 14.09 1.72 -27.42
C ILE A 122 12.97 1.60 -26.39
N VAL A 123 13.33 1.27 -25.15
CA VAL A 123 12.41 1.33 -24.01
C VAL A 123 12.05 2.79 -23.81
N SER A 124 10.84 3.15 -24.23
CA SER A 124 10.31 4.50 -24.12
C SER A 124 9.95 4.78 -22.66
N ASP A 125 10.80 5.59 -22.02
CA ASP A 125 10.61 6.15 -20.67
C ASP A 125 9.51 7.25 -20.71
N GLU A 126 8.36 6.92 -21.29
CA GLU A 126 7.21 7.83 -21.46
C GLU A 126 6.45 7.97 -20.14
N GLU A 127 6.56 9.14 -19.51
CA GLU A 127 5.75 9.49 -18.36
C GLU A 127 4.26 9.58 -18.72
N ILE A 128 3.41 8.78 -18.07
CA ILE A 128 1.96 8.75 -18.30
C ILE A 128 1.24 9.30 -17.08
N THR A 129 0.47 10.38 -17.23
CA THR A 129 -0.45 10.87 -16.20
C THR A 129 -1.82 10.19 -16.31
N ILE A 130 -2.29 9.58 -15.22
CA ILE A 130 -3.63 8.98 -15.07
C ILE A 130 -4.33 9.50 -13.81
N ASN A 131 -5.64 9.26 -13.67
CA ASN A 131 -6.34 9.48 -12.40
C ASN A 131 -6.28 8.24 -11.50
N ILE A 132 -5.81 8.42 -10.26
CA ILE A 132 -5.85 7.43 -9.19
C ILE A 132 -7.11 7.69 -8.36
N TYR A 133 -7.95 6.67 -8.16
CA TYR A 133 -9.26 6.85 -7.51
C TYR A 133 -9.23 6.50 -6.02
N TYR A 134 -9.18 7.52 -5.17
CA TYR A 134 -9.30 7.39 -3.71
C TYR A 134 -10.76 7.54 -3.26
N ALA A 135 -11.13 7.01 -2.09
CA ALA A 135 -12.46 7.27 -1.52
C ALA A 135 -12.54 8.68 -0.91
N ASP A 136 -13.71 9.28 -0.92
CA ASP A 136 -13.95 10.55 -0.24
C ASP A 136 -14.02 10.40 1.29
N SER A 137 -14.05 11.55 1.99
CA SER A 137 -14.01 11.61 3.46
C SER A 137 -15.15 10.90 4.21
N ILE A 138 -16.20 10.47 3.51
CA ILE A 138 -17.39 9.81 4.08
C ILE A 138 -17.60 8.37 3.58
N GLY A 139 -16.87 7.93 2.55
CA GLY A 139 -16.98 6.59 1.99
C GLY A 139 -18.24 6.40 1.14
N GLU A 140 -18.68 7.44 0.41
CA GLU A 140 -19.79 7.35 -0.55
C GLU A 140 -19.32 7.32 -2.01
N TYR A 141 -18.24 8.03 -2.34
CA TYR A 141 -17.78 8.23 -3.71
C TYR A 141 -16.26 8.05 -3.87
N LEU A 142 -15.84 7.77 -5.09
CA LEU A 142 -14.44 7.83 -5.53
C LEU A 142 -14.13 9.20 -6.12
N ILE A 143 -12.96 9.75 -5.79
CA ILE A 143 -12.42 11.01 -6.33
C ILE A 143 -11.12 10.68 -7.06
N GLY A 144 -11.04 11.10 -8.33
CA GLY A 144 -9.86 10.92 -9.15
C GLY A 144 -8.80 11.99 -8.88
N GLU A 145 -7.60 11.58 -8.54
CA GLU A 145 -6.44 12.45 -8.30
C GLU A 145 -5.36 12.14 -9.34
N ALA A 146 -4.91 13.16 -10.08
CA ALA A 146 -3.94 12.97 -11.17
C ALA A 146 -2.54 12.62 -10.63
N ARG A 147 -1.99 11.46 -11.04
CA ARG A 147 -0.62 11.03 -10.76
C ARG A 147 0.11 10.69 -12.05
N THR A 148 1.42 10.96 -12.07
CA THR A 148 2.31 10.58 -13.18
C THR A 148 3.04 9.29 -12.83
N LEU A 149 3.06 8.37 -13.78
CA LEU A 149 3.78 7.11 -13.74
C LEU A 149 5.03 7.22 -14.62
N SER A 150 6.21 6.98 -14.04
CA SER A 150 7.52 7.14 -14.69
C SER A 150 8.32 5.84 -14.64
N GLY A 151 7.64 4.70 -14.84
CA GLY A 151 8.20 3.35 -14.72
C GLY A 151 7.82 2.46 -15.90
N SER A 152 8.65 1.44 -16.16
CA SER A 152 8.43 0.47 -17.22
C SER A 152 7.24 -0.49 -16.97
N GLY A 153 6.63 -0.43 -15.79
CA GLY A 153 5.63 -1.37 -15.30
C GLY A 153 4.24 -0.76 -15.14
N LYS A 154 3.85 0.22 -15.97
CA LYS A 154 2.70 1.15 -15.78
C LYS A 154 1.44 0.63 -15.08
N TYR A 155 1.02 -0.62 -15.29
CA TYR A 155 -0.15 -1.20 -14.61
C TYR A 155 0.11 -1.57 -13.14
N VAL A 156 1.31 -2.05 -12.82
CA VAL A 156 1.79 -2.28 -11.44
C VAL A 156 2.07 -0.93 -10.78
N ASP A 157 2.70 0.00 -11.50
CA ASP A 157 2.99 1.36 -11.00
C ASP A 157 1.69 2.10 -10.63
N ALA A 158 0.61 1.96 -11.42
CA ALA A 158 -0.70 2.51 -11.11
C ALA A 158 -1.26 2.01 -9.76
N ILE A 159 -1.21 0.69 -9.50
CA ILE A 159 -1.66 0.13 -8.21
C ILE A 159 -0.71 0.56 -7.08
N PHE A 160 0.58 0.73 -7.36
CA PHE A 160 1.54 1.23 -6.39
C PHE A 160 1.28 2.70 -6.00
N GLU A 161 0.87 3.57 -6.92
CA GLU A 161 0.38 4.92 -6.56
C GLU A 161 -0.87 4.89 -5.68
N MET A 162 -1.81 3.95 -5.91
CA MET A 162 -3.01 3.79 -5.07
C MET A 162 -2.71 3.47 -3.61
N MET A 163 -1.56 2.84 -3.33
CA MET A 163 -1.11 2.51 -1.97
C MET A 163 -0.41 3.68 -1.26
N LYS A 164 0.01 4.71 -2.00
CA LYS A 164 0.54 5.96 -1.43
C LYS A 164 -0.58 6.83 -0.90
N ASP A 165 -0.22 7.74 0.00
CA ASP A 165 -1.17 8.72 0.52
C ASP A 165 -1.63 9.69 -0.59
N PRO A 166 -2.91 10.10 -0.60
CA PRO A 166 -3.42 11.12 -1.51
C PRO A 166 -2.76 12.49 -1.25
N ILE A 167 -2.73 13.34 -2.28
CA ILE A 167 -2.28 14.74 -2.16
C ILE A 167 -3.35 15.55 -1.42
N ASP A 168 -4.64 15.30 -1.68
CA ASP A 168 -5.73 15.78 -0.84
C ASP A 168 -5.91 14.85 0.38
N SER A 169 -5.48 15.33 1.54
CA SER A 169 -5.54 14.60 2.82
C SER A 169 -6.95 14.49 3.43
N SER A 170 -8.00 14.90 2.71
CA SER A 170 -9.39 14.54 3.01
C SER A 170 -9.86 13.25 2.32
N LEU A 171 -9.06 12.71 1.39
CA LEU A 171 -9.32 11.44 0.71
C LEU A 171 -8.73 10.25 1.50
N ASN A 172 -9.27 9.07 1.25
CA ASN A 172 -8.87 7.81 1.89
C ASN A 172 -8.38 6.80 0.84
N LYS A 173 -7.17 6.29 1.02
CA LYS A 173 -6.71 5.08 0.32
C LYS A 173 -7.35 3.84 0.95
N LEU A 174 -7.75 2.89 0.11
CA LEU A 174 -8.52 1.71 0.53
C LEU A 174 -7.71 0.41 0.55
N ILE A 175 -6.64 0.31 -0.26
CA ILE A 175 -5.77 -0.87 -0.32
C ILE A 175 -4.95 -0.94 0.98
N PRO A 176 -4.94 -2.07 1.71
CA PRO A 176 -4.10 -2.23 2.90
C PRO A 176 -2.61 -2.07 2.56
N GLU A 177 -1.87 -1.33 3.38
CA GLU A 177 -0.43 -1.08 3.17
C GLU A 177 0.43 -2.36 3.20
N THR A 178 -0.10 -3.42 3.81
CA THR A 178 0.47 -4.78 3.87
C THR A 178 0.27 -5.58 2.58
N THR A 179 -0.61 -5.14 1.67
CA THR A 179 -0.86 -5.78 0.38
C THR A 179 0.42 -5.81 -0.45
N ARG A 180 0.78 -6.99 -0.97
CA ARG A 180 1.79 -7.12 -2.02
C ARG A 180 1.09 -7.27 -3.37
N ILE A 181 1.56 -6.54 -4.37
CA ILE A 181 1.21 -6.78 -5.76
C ILE A 181 2.04 -7.97 -6.25
N ASN A 182 1.41 -9.09 -6.61
CA ASN A 182 2.09 -10.23 -7.24
C ASN A 182 2.31 -9.95 -8.74
N GLY A 183 1.36 -9.26 -9.39
CA GLY A 183 1.52 -8.71 -10.74
C GLY A 183 0.21 -8.26 -11.38
N VAL A 184 0.30 -7.59 -12.52
CA VAL A 184 -0.84 -7.25 -13.38
C VAL A 184 -0.55 -7.72 -14.81
N LYS A 185 -1.47 -8.49 -15.41
CA LYS A 185 -1.35 -9.00 -16.78
C LYS A 185 -2.55 -8.55 -17.60
N VAL A 186 -2.30 -7.87 -18.72
CA VAL A 186 -3.36 -7.39 -19.63
C VAL A 186 -3.41 -8.24 -20.88
N ALA A 187 -4.59 -8.78 -21.21
CA ALA A 187 -4.84 -9.53 -22.43
C ALA A 187 -6.28 -9.28 -22.90
N GLU A 188 -6.48 -9.08 -24.22
CA GLU A 188 -7.80 -8.93 -24.86
C GLU A 188 -8.72 -7.85 -24.24
N GLY A 189 -8.13 -6.84 -23.59
CA GLY A 189 -8.86 -5.78 -22.90
C GLY A 189 -9.22 -6.07 -21.43
N ILE A 190 -8.78 -7.20 -20.88
CA ILE A 190 -8.98 -7.59 -19.49
C ILE A 190 -7.64 -7.47 -18.75
N ALA A 191 -7.63 -6.73 -17.64
CA ALA A 191 -6.51 -6.70 -16.70
C ALA A 191 -6.74 -7.73 -15.59
N LYS A 192 -5.85 -8.71 -15.47
CA LYS A 192 -5.84 -9.70 -14.39
C LYS A 192 -4.88 -9.23 -13.31
N VAL A 193 -5.41 -8.88 -12.14
CA VAL A 193 -4.69 -8.29 -11.01
C VAL A 193 -4.50 -9.35 -9.94
N ASP A 194 -3.24 -9.73 -9.67
CA ASP A 194 -2.87 -10.73 -8.66
C ASP A 194 -2.26 -10.02 -7.45
N LEU A 195 -2.90 -10.16 -6.29
CA LEU A 195 -2.52 -9.55 -5.02
C LEU A 195 -2.28 -10.62 -3.95
N SER A 196 -1.67 -10.25 -2.84
CA SER A 196 -1.46 -11.16 -1.72
C SER A 196 -2.67 -11.22 -0.76
N GLN A 197 -2.65 -12.18 0.17
CA GLN A 197 -3.78 -12.47 1.06
C GLN A 197 -4.16 -11.28 1.95
N GLU A 198 -3.18 -10.45 2.29
CA GLU A 198 -3.31 -9.23 3.09
C GLU A 198 -4.32 -8.22 2.48
N PHE A 199 -4.55 -8.26 1.16
CA PHE A 199 -5.62 -7.49 0.50
C PHE A 199 -7.03 -7.83 1.02
N ILE A 200 -7.25 -9.10 1.38
CA ILE A 200 -8.51 -9.57 1.98
C ILE A 200 -8.46 -9.39 3.49
N ASP A 201 -7.38 -9.83 4.13
CA ASP A 201 -7.34 -10.07 5.58
C ASP A 201 -7.18 -8.77 6.39
N ASP A 202 -6.41 -7.79 5.90
CA ASP A 202 -6.11 -6.54 6.62
C ASP A 202 -7.03 -5.36 6.21
N ARG A 203 -8.02 -5.58 5.34
CA ARG A 203 -8.91 -4.53 4.83
C ARG A 203 -9.98 -4.10 5.84
N PHE A 204 -10.53 -2.90 5.64
CA PHE A 204 -11.71 -2.46 6.38
C PHE A 204 -12.97 -3.17 5.87
N ILE A 205 -13.44 -4.18 6.61
CA ILE A 205 -14.60 -5.01 6.22
C ILE A 205 -15.90 -4.22 6.31
N SER A 206 -16.50 -3.91 5.16
CA SER A 206 -17.85 -3.34 5.04
C SER A 206 -18.34 -3.48 3.60
N ASP A 207 -19.62 -3.84 3.38
CA ASP A 207 -20.17 -4.06 2.02
C ASP A 207 -19.98 -2.85 1.07
N VAL A 208 -20.01 -1.63 1.61
CA VAL A 208 -19.80 -0.39 0.85
C VAL A 208 -18.31 -0.16 0.58
N ILE A 209 -17.44 -0.41 1.56
CA ILE A 209 -16.00 -0.21 1.41
C ILE A 209 -15.36 -1.31 0.55
N ASP A 210 -15.84 -2.55 0.61
CA ASP A 210 -15.45 -3.64 -0.29
C ASP A 210 -15.78 -3.28 -1.76
N MET A 211 -16.96 -2.72 -2.01
CA MET A 211 -17.35 -2.21 -3.34
C MET A 211 -16.44 -1.04 -3.79
N LEU A 212 -16.19 -0.05 -2.93
CA LEU A 212 -15.33 1.09 -3.27
C LEU A 212 -13.86 0.70 -3.43
N LEU A 213 -13.35 -0.27 -2.66
CA LEU A 213 -11.99 -0.82 -2.78
C LEU A 213 -11.79 -1.48 -4.14
N VAL A 214 -12.75 -2.30 -4.56
CA VAL A 214 -12.70 -2.94 -5.87
C VAL A 214 -12.83 -1.91 -6.98
N TYR A 215 -13.82 -1.01 -6.95
CA TYR A 215 -14.00 -0.01 -8.00
C TYR A 215 -12.94 1.09 -8.01
N SER A 216 -12.23 1.32 -6.92
CA SER A 216 -10.99 2.12 -6.89
C SER A 216 -9.95 1.52 -7.84
N ILE A 217 -9.75 0.19 -7.81
CA ILE A 217 -8.82 -0.50 -8.72
C ILE A 217 -9.38 -0.54 -10.15
N VAL A 218 -10.66 -0.88 -10.33
CA VAL A 218 -11.29 -0.95 -11.67
C VAL A 218 -11.28 0.41 -12.37
N ASN A 219 -11.65 1.50 -11.69
CA ASN A 219 -11.67 2.83 -12.29
C ASN A 219 -10.26 3.36 -12.56
N THR A 220 -9.27 3.04 -11.72
CA THR A 220 -7.86 3.42 -11.94
C THR A 220 -7.28 2.69 -13.16
N LEU A 221 -7.45 1.36 -13.25
CA LEU A 221 -6.91 0.59 -14.38
C LEU A 221 -7.64 0.86 -15.70
N THR A 222 -8.90 1.28 -15.68
CA THR A 222 -9.64 1.70 -16.89
C THR A 222 -9.38 3.14 -17.33
N GLU A 223 -8.39 3.84 -16.74
CA GLU A 223 -7.79 5.04 -17.35
C GLU A 223 -6.91 4.67 -18.56
N PHE A 224 -6.31 3.47 -18.54
CA PHE A 224 -5.59 2.91 -19.70
C PHE A 224 -6.61 2.47 -20.75
N LYS A 225 -6.52 3.06 -21.96
CA LYS A 225 -7.51 2.88 -23.05
C LYS A 225 -7.57 1.47 -23.60
N GLU A 226 -6.53 0.67 -23.34
CA GLU A 226 -6.43 -0.74 -23.67
C GLU A 226 -7.03 -1.68 -22.61
N ILE A 227 -7.52 -1.17 -21.47
CA ILE A 227 -8.20 -1.94 -20.42
C ILE A 227 -9.69 -1.55 -20.38
N ASN A 228 -10.56 -2.51 -20.68
CA ASN A 228 -12.02 -2.36 -20.60
C ASN A 228 -12.57 -2.84 -19.23
N SER A 229 -11.96 -3.87 -18.66
CA SER A 229 -12.43 -4.55 -17.44
C SER A 229 -11.30 -5.20 -16.64
N VAL A 230 -11.56 -5.53 -15.37
CA VAL A 230 -10.58 -6.11 -14.44
C VAL A 230 -11.09 -7.42 -13.83
N GLU A 231 -10.21 -8.41 -13.71
CA GLU A 231 -10.40 -9.63 -12.90
C GLU A 231 -9.42 -9.64 -11.71
N PHE A 232 -9.85 -10.19 -10.57
CA PHE A 232 -9.08 -10.23 -9.34
C PHE A 232 -8.60 -11.64 -9.01
N PHE A 233 -7.36 -11.75 -8.55
CA PHE A 233 -6.69 -12.98 -8.15
C PHE A 233 -5.95 -12.77 -6.83
N ILE A 234 -5.86 -13.82 -6.02
CA ILE A 234 -5.13 -13.82 -4.74
C ILE A 234 -4.13 -14.98 -4.77
N ASN A 235 -2.84 -14.62 -4.78
CA ASN A 235 -1.73 -15.57 -4.93
C ASN A 235 -1.91 -16.54 -6.12
N GLY A 236 -2.45 -16.04 -7.23
CA GLY A 236 -2.75 -16.80 -8.46
C GLY A 236 -4.10 -17.53 -8.52
N GLU A 237 -4.86 -17.63 -7.42
CA GLU A 237 -6.22 -18.20 -7.44
C GLU A 237 -7.27 -17.11 -7.75
N LYS A 238 -8.29 -17.40 -8.57
CA LYS A 238 -9.30 -16.39 -8.93
C LYS A 238 -10.19 -16.05 -7.73
N LEU A 239 -10.33 -14.76 -7.44
CA LEU A 239 -11.17 -14.26 -6.35
C LEU A 239 -12.59 -14.03 -6.88
N ASN A 240 -13.51 -14.95 -6.56
CA ASN A 240 -14.91 -14.87 -7.02
C ASN A 240 -15.80 -13.96 -6.17
N SER A 241 -15.36 -13.52 -4.98
CA SER A 241 -16.12 -12.55 -4.16
C SER A 241 -15.24 -11.87 -3.11
N LEU A 242 -15.62 -10.65 -2.70
CA LEU A 242 -15.05 -9.92 -1.57
C LEU A 242 -16.17 -9.52 -0.61
N GLY A 243 -16.25 -10.19 0.54
CA GLY A 243 -17.38 -10.01 1.46
C GLY A 243 -18.69 -10.51 0.85
N GLN A 244 -19.65 -9.60 0.63
CA GLN A 244 -20.88 -9.88 -0.14
C GLN A 244 -20.81 -9.40 -1.60
N PHE A 245 -19.70 -8.80 -2.02
CA PHE A 245 -19.53 -8.25 -3.36
C PHE A 245 -19.03 -9.32 -4.34
N ASP A 246 -19.72 -9.46 -5.47
CA ASP A 246 -19.46 -10.47 -6.51
C ASP A 246 -18.30 -10.05 -7.42
N LEU A 247 -17.39 -10.99 -7.69
CA LEU A 247 -16.19 -10.85 -8.51
C LEU A 247 -16.02 -12.03 -9.51
N GLU A 248 -17.04 -12.87 -9.71
CA GLU A 248 -16.96 -14.03 -10.61
C GLU A 248 -16.77 -13.61 -12.08
N GLU A 249 -17.34 -12.47 -12.50
CA GLU A 249 -17.21 -11.92 -13.86
C GLU A 249 -16.30 -10.68 -13.92
N PRO A 250 -15.62 -10.41 -15.07
CA PRO A 250 -14.77 -9.22 -15.23
C PRO A 250 -15.53 -7.91 -15.01
N LEU A 251 -14.99 -7.05 -14.14
CA LEU A 251 -15.65 -5.81 -13.74
C LEU A 251 -15.31 -4.64 -14.66
N PHE A 252 -16.34 -3.94 -15.11
CA PHE A 252 -16.25 -2.73 -15.95
C PHE A 252 -16.31 -1.45 -15.10
N ARG A 253 -15.74 -0.37 -15.66
CA ARG A 253 -15.69 0.97 -15.04
C ARG A 253 -17.06 1.47 -14.56
N ARG A 254 -17.14 1.90 -13.30
CA ARG A 254 -18.33 2.53 -12.69
C ARG A 254 -18.12 4.03 -12.56
N SER A 255 -18.54 4.77 -13.59
CA SER A 255 -18.43 6.23 -13.63
C SER A 255 -19.46 6.95 -12.75
N ASP A 256 -20.51 6.25 -12.32
CA ASP A 256 -21.52 6.72 -11.37
C ASP A 256 -21.04 6.70 -9.90
N LEU A 257 -19.96 5.96 -9.60
CA LEU A 257 -19.26 6.01 -8.32
C LEU A 257 -18.20 7.13 -8.29
N ILE A 258 -17.90 7.78 -9.42
CA ILE A 258 -16.94 8.88 -9.49
C ILE A 258 -17.65 10.20 -9.17
N LYS A 259 -17.10 10.98 -8.25
CA LYS A 259 -17.57 12.33 -7.91
C LYS A 259 -17.17 13.30 -9.02
N GLY A 260 -18.15 14.04 -9.57
CA GLY A 260 -17.95 15.10 -10.57
C GLY A 260 -18.08 16.51 -10.00
#